data_AF-A0A357QH50-F1
#
_entry.id   AF-A0A357QH50-F1
#
_cell.length_a   1.000
_cell.length_b   1.000
_cell.length_c   1.000
_cell.angle_alpha   90.00
_cell.angle_beta   90.00
_cell.angle_gamma   90.00
#
_symmetry.space_group_name_H-M   'P 1'
#
loop_
_entity.id
_entity.type
_entity.pdbx_description
1 polymer ?
#
loop_
_entity_poly.entity_id
_entity_poly.type
_entity_poly.pdbx_seq_one_letter_code
_entity_poly.pdbx_strand_id
1 'polypeptide(L)'
;MDNFYYKKSFYCKKKVTKILRIILLLFGAAVLTSGCDRPACSNTNPVFEKYGLDTKEYNDEMVRQLAKTDKSTLTYWVAGYSENGNSRYITVQVQGDGLCALMNIEVRDSEKGIEILLEKKGMGYKGAELLSLKFDICQDEQKTEFVFRETRKILD
;
A
#
# COMPACT_ATOMS: atom_id res chain seq x y z
N MET A 1 79.56 8.78 30.41
CA MET A 1 79.82 7.41 29.91
C MET A 1 78.44 6.82 29.72
N ASP A 2 77.83 7.12 28.57
CA ASP A 2 76.39 6.93 28.37
C ASP A 2 76.21 6.32 26.99
N ASN A 3 75.73 5.07 26.93
CA ASN A 3 75.19 4.47 25.72
C ASN A 3 74.34 3.24 26.08
N PHE A 4 73.06 3.48 26.37
CA PHE A 4 72.04 2.44 26.38
C PHE A 4 71.36 2.39 25.00
N TYR A 5 71.54 1.27 24.31
CA TYR A 5 70.90 0.94 23.04
C TYR A 5 69.41 0.71 23.22
N TYR A 6 68.55 1.38 22.43
CA TYR A 6 67.13 1.04 22.31
C TYR A 6 66.83 0.40 20.94
N LYS A 7 66.18 -0.77 21.03
CA LYS A 7 65.81 -1.71 19.97
C LYS A 7 64.56 -1.20 19.22
N LYS A 8 64.62 -1.11 17.88
CA LYS A 8 63.50 -0.66 17.02
C LYS A 8 62.62 -1.86 16.64
N SER A 9 61.43 -1.98 17.25
CA SER A 9 60.43 -2.97 16.84
C SER A 9 59.60 -2.47 15.65
N PHE A 10 59.69 -3.19 14.54
CA PHE A 10 58.76 -3.15 13.42
C PHE A 10 57.42 -3.77 13.84
N TYR A 11 56.32 -3.02 13.78
CA TYR A 11 54.96 -3.59 13.89
C TYR A 11 53.99 -3.04 12.83
N CYS A 12 53.82 -3.84 11.78
CA CYS A 12 52.58 -4.20 11.06
C CYS A 12 51.55 -3.11 10.66
N LYS A 13 51.83 -2.31 9.63
CA LYS A 13 50.82 -1.56 8.84
C LYS A 13 50.20 -2.41 7.72
N LYS A 14 49.39 -3.43 8.04
CA LYS A 14 48.66 -4.21 6.99
C LYS A 14 47.22 -4.61 7.30
N LYS A 15 46.70 -4.38 8.52
CA LYS A 15 45.33 -4.84 8.91
C LYS A 15 44.22 -3.78 8.80
N VAL A 16 44.55 -2.48 8.84
CA VAL A 16 43.54 -1.40 8.95
C VAL A 16 42.73 -1.20 7.65
N THR A 17 43.35 -1.40 6.48
CA THR A 17 42.71 -1.13 5.18
C THR A 17 41.62 -2.14 4.79
N LYS A 18 41.66 -3.37 5.33
CA LYS A 18 40.63 -4.40 5.05
C LYS A 18 39.35 -4.17 5.84
N ILE A 19 39.45 -3.73 7.09
CA ILE A 19 38.30 -3.51 7.98
C ILE A 19 37.46 -2.33 7.49
N LEU A 20 38.11 -1.27 7.00
CA LEU A 20 37.43 -0.07 6.46
C LEU A 20 36.57 -0.39 5.22
N ARG A 21 37.03 -1.30 4.34
CA ARG A 21 36.26 -1.75 3.16
C ARG A 21 35.04 -2.60 3.52
N ILE A 22 35.14 -3.40 4.59
CA ILE A 22 34.02 -4.23 5.08
C ILE A 22 32.93 -3.34 5.71
N ILE A 23 33.33 -2.32 6.47
CA ILE A 23 32.38 -1.36 7.05
C ILE A 23 31.67 -0.57 5.94
N LEU A 24 32.38 -0.17 4.88
CA LEU A 24 31.78 0.54 3.74
C LEU A 24 30.78 -0.34 2.94
N LEU A 25 31.07 -1.65 2.80
CA LEU A 25 30.17 -2.62 2.17
C LEU A 25 28.92 -2.91 3.02
N LEU A 26 29.06 -2.96 4.34
CA LEU A 26 27.93 -3.12 5.27
C LEU A 26 27.03 -1.89 5.32
N PHE A 27 27.60 -0.68 5.21
CA PHE A 27 26.82 0.56 5.18
C PHE A 27 26.10 0.78 3.84
N GLY A 28 26.70 0.34 2.73
CA GLY A 28 26.08 0.44 1.40
C GLY A 28 24.84 -0.45 1.19
N ALA A 29 24.76 -1.57 1.91
CA ALA A 29 23.62 -2.49 1.80
C ALA A 29 22.37 -2.04 2.57
N ALA A 30 22.49 -1.09 3.51
CA ALA A 30 21.39 -0.71 4.40
C ALA A 30 20.40 0.32 3.80
N VAL A 31 20.73 0.94 2.65
CA VAL A 31 19.95 2.05 2.08
C VAL A 31 18.86 1.60 1.09
N LEU A 32 18.68 0.29 0.86
CA LEU A 32 17.83 -0.23 -0.23
C LEU A 32 16.44 -0.76 0.19
N THR A 33 15.92 -0.42 1.37
CA THR A 33 14.66 -1.02 1.88
C THR A 33 13.48 -0.07 2.04
N SER A 34 13.53 1.16 1.52
CA SER A 34 12.31 1.98 1.40
C SER A 34 11.50 1.51 0.18
N GLY A 35 10.79 0.39 0.33
CA GLY A 35 9.65 0.08 -0.54
C GLY A 35 8.57 1.13 -0.33
N CYS A 36 7.84 1.48 -1.39
CA CYS A 36 6.65 2.33 -1.32
C CYS A 36 5.51 1.55 -0.67
N ASP A 37 5.65 1.21 0.60
CA ASP A 37 4.58 0.56 1.34
C ASP A 37 3.52 1.59 1.71
N ARG A 38 2.27 1.18 1.53
CA ARG A 38 1.09 1.89 2.01
C ARG A 38 1.27 2.33 3.47
N PRO A 39 0.97 3.60 3.83
CA PRO A 39 1.01 4.05 5.21
C PRO A 39 0.13 3.18 6.14
N ALA A 40 0.60 2.97 7.36
CA ALA A 40 -0.20 2.31 8.38
C ALA A 40 -1.38 3.20 8.79
N CYS A 41 -2.58 2.62 8.87
CA CYS A 41 -3.76 3.25 9.40
C CYS A 41 -4.56 2.25 10.23
N SER A 42 -5.42 2.74 11.11
CA SER A 42 -6.32 1.93 11.93
C SER A 42 -7.75 2.43 11.81
N ASN A 43 -8.69 1.49 11.65
CA ASN A 43 -10.10 1.78 11.70
C ASN A 43 -10.53 2.03 13.16
N THR A 44 -11.34 3.07 13.37
CA THR A 44 -11.98 3.35 14.68
C THR A 44 -13.50 3.28 14.61
N ASN A 45 -14.07 3.01 13.43
CA ASN A 45 -15.50 2.98 13.21
C ASN A 45 -16.10 1.62 13.62
N PRO A 46 -16.98 1.57 14.63
CA PRO A 46 -17.54 0.32 15.13
C PRO A 46 -18.44 -0.39 14.10
N VAL A 47 -18.97 0.32 13.10
CA VAL A 47 -19.80 -0.30 12.06
C VAL A 47 -18.94 -1.19 11.16
N PHE A 48 -17.74 -0.72 10.78
CA PHE A 48 -16.81 -1.50 9.95
C PHE A 48 -16.21 -2.71 10.69
N GLU A 49 -16.15 -2.68 12.02
CA GLU A 49 -15.76 -3.83 12.84
C GLU A 49 -16.89 -4.86 13.01
N LYS A 50 -18.14 -4.39 12.99
CA LYS A 50 -19.31 -5.22 13.28
C LYS A 50 -19.85 -5.96 12.05
N TYR A 51 -19.86 -5.31 10.90
CA TYR A 51 -20.53 -5.82 9.69
C TYR A 51 -19.53 -6.27 8.62
N GLY A 52 -19.96 -7.21 7.78
CA GLY A 52 -19.17 -7.70 6.65
C GLY A 52 -19.10 -6.68 5.50
N LEU A 53 -18.02 -6.72 4.74
CA LEU A 53 -17.74 -5.80 3.62
C LEU A 53 -18.79 -5.85 2.49
N ASP A 54 -19.56 -6.93 2.40
CA ASP A 54 -20.61 -7.18 1.43
C ASP A 54 -22.02 -6.80 1.94
N THR A 55 -22.14 -6.37 3.20
CA THR A 55 -23.43 -6.00 3.80
C THR A 55 -23.84 -4.57 3.46
N LYS A 56 -25.16 -4.32 3.44
CA LYS A 56 -25.71 -2.98 3.21
C LYS A 56 -25.27 -2.00 4.29
N GLU A 57 -25.26 -2.41 5.56
CA GLU A 57 -24.89 -1.59 6.71
C GLU A 57 -23.46 -1.09 6.62
N TYR A 58 -22.53 -1.95 6.20
CA TYR A 58 -21.13 -1.57 5.97
C TYR A 58 -21.04 -0.54 4.83
N ASN A 59 -21.70 -0.82 3.71
CA ASN A 59 -21.59 0.03 2.52
C ASN A 59 -22.32 1.38 2.69
N ASP A 60 -23.45 1.42 3.38
CA ASP A 60 -24.13 2.66 3.77
C ASP A 60 -23.25 3.54 4.66
N GLU A 61 -22.55 2.91 5.61
CA GLU A 61 -21.60 3.64 6.45
C GLU A 61 -20.41 4.16 5.64
N MET A 62 -19.89 3.37 4.70
CA MET A 62 -18.84 3.82 3.79
C MET A 62 -19.30 5.05 3.00
N VAL A 63 -20.52 5.04 2.43
CA VAL A 63 -21.10 6.21 1.76
C VAL A 63 -21.18 7.42 2.70
N ARG A 64 -21.62 7.21 3.95
CA ARG A 64 -21.71 8.28 4.96
C ARG A 64 -20.35 8.87 5.30
N GLN A 65 -19.30 8.06 5.39
CA GLN A 65 -17.93 8.53 5.64
C GLN A 65 -17.38 9.28 4.42
N LEU A 66 -17.53 8.72 3.22
CA LEU A 66 -17.13 9.36 1.96
C LEU A 66 -17.81 10.71 1.71
N ALA A 67 -19.03 10.90 2.22
CA ALA A 67 -19.75 12.17 2.12
C ALA A 67 -19.22 13.26 3.07
N LYS A 68 -18.55 12.87 4.16
CA LYS A 68 -17.99 13.79 5.17
C LYS A 68 -16.52 14.12 4.89
N THR A 69 -15.80 13.20 4.26
CA THR A 69 -14.39 13.34 3.94
C THR A 69 -14.17 14.18 2.70
N ASP A 70 -13.14 15.03 2.72
CA ASP A 70 -12.63 15.64 1.50
C ASP A 70 -12.04 14.56 0.57
N LYS A 71 -12.73 14.31 -0.55
CA LYS A 71 -12.33 13.31 -1.55
C LYS A 71 -10.93 13.53 -2.11
N SER A 72 -10.41 14.77 -2.09
CA SER A 72 -9.06 15.07 -2.56
C SER A 72 -7.96 14.51 -1.65
N THR A 73 -8.30 14.18 -0.40
CA THR A 73 -7.39 13.62 0.60
C THR A 73 -7.40 12.09 0.63
N LEU A 74 -8.31 11.46 -0.11
CA LEU A 74 -8.48 10.02 -0.14
C LEU A 74 -7.46 9.36 -1.07
N THR A 75 -6.83 8.31 -0.56
CA THR A 75 -5.96 7.39 -1.29
C THR A 75 -6.58 6.00 -1.31
N TYR A 76 -6.36 5.28 -2.42
CA TYR A 76 -6.98 4.00 -2.68
C TYR A 76 -5.90 2.99 -3.02
N TRP A 77 -5.80 1.93 -2.22
CA TRP A 77 -4.74 0.94 -2.35
C TRP A 77 -5.36 -0.42 -2.64
N VAL A 78 -4.87 -1.14 -3.64
CA VAL A 78 -5.39 -2.47 -4.00
C VAL A 78 -5.10 -3.44 -2.85
N ALA A 79 -6.16 -3.97 -2.26
CA ALA A 79 -6.07 -4.99 -1.21
C ALA A 79 -6.24 -6.41 -1.77
N GLY A 80 -7.02 -6.55 -2.84
CA GLY A 80 -7.26 -7.83 -3.50
C GLY A 80 -8.19 -7.76 -4.70
N TYR A 81 -8.41 -8.92 -5.30
CA TYR A 81 -9.32 -9.15 -6.42
C TYR A 81 -10.15 -10.40 -6.11
N SER A 82 -11.43 -10.39 -6.51
CA SER A 82 -12.31 -11.55 -6.36
C SER A 82 -13.32 -11.65 -7.51
N GLU A 83 -13.81 -12.85 -7.74
CA GLU A 83 -14.85 -13.16 -8.73
C GLU A 83 -15.98 -13.90 -8.01
N ASN A 84 -17.22 -13.50 -8.26
CA ASN A 84 -18.41 -14.22 -7.79
C ASN A 84 -19.40 -14.37 -8.94
N GLY A 85 -19.51 -15.59 -9.47
CA GLY A 85 -20.25 -15.86 -10.70
C GLY A 85 -19.66 -15.07 -11.87
N ASN A 86 -20.48 -14.17 -12.44
CA ASN A 86 -20.07 -13.30 -13.56
C ASN A 86 -19.58 -11.92 -13.10
N SER A 87 -19.59 -11.64 -11.80
CA SER A 87 -19.15 -10.36 -11.24
C SER A 87 -17.69 -10.40 -10.85
N ARG A 88 -16.97 -9.32 -11.17
CA ARG A 88 -15.56 -9.11 -10.82
C ARG A 88 -15.47 -7.94 -9.85
N TYR A 89 -14.66 -8.09 -8.81
CA TYR A 89 -14.49 -7.08 -7.77
C TYR A 89 -13.02 -6.79 -7.53
N ILE A 90 -12.70 -5.51 -7.34
CA ILE A 90 -11.44 -5.05 -6.77
C ILE A 90 -11.75 -4.59 -5.35
N THR A 91 -11.06 -5.18 -4.38
CA THR A 91 -11.09 -4.71 -3.01
C THR A 91 -9.99 -3.67 -2.84
N VAL A 92 -10.36 -2.48 -2.38
CA VAL A 92 -9.42 -1.38 -2.10
C VAL A 92 -9.42 -1.02 -0.62
N GLN A 93 -8.27 -0.65 -0.09
CA GLN A 93 -8.14 0.10 1.16
C GLN A 93 -8.31 1.58 0.87
N VAL A 94 -9.32 2.18 1.48
CA VAL A 94 -9.61 3.62 1.42
C VAL A 94 -8.99 4.28 2.64
N GLN A 95 -8.15 5.29 2.42
CA GLN A 95 -7.47 6.02 3.48
C GLN A 95 -7.44 7.52 3.27
N GLY A 96 -7.72 8.29 4.32
CA GLY A 96 -7.60 9.74 4.32
C GLY A 96 -8.59 10.36 5.30
N ASP A 97 -8.23 11.49 5.90
CA ASP A 97 -9.11 12.28 6.78
C ASP A 97 -9.82 11.45 7.87
N GLY A 98 -9.06 10.54 8.52
CA GLY A 98 -9.58 9.65 9.56
C GLY A 98 -10.33 8.40 9.06
N LEU A 99 -10.64 8.30 7.76
CA LEU A 99 -11.15 7.07 7.14
C LEU A 99 -9.99 6.08 6.93
N CYS A 100 -10.19 4.85 7.36
CA CYS A 100 -9.29 3.71 7.14
C CYS A 100 -10.16 2.45 7.07
N ALA A 101 -10.55 2.02 5.87
CA ALA A 101 -11.51 0.92 5.69
C ALA A 101 -11.29 0.19 4.36
N LEU A 102 -11.91 -0.98 4.21
CA LEU A 102 -11.95 -1.71 2.94
C LEU A 102 -13.19 -1.30 2.15
N MET A 103 -13.12 -1.35 0.83
CA MET A 103 -14.27 -1.11 -0.05
C MET A 103 -14.19 -2.10 -1.22
N ASN A 104 -15.28 -2.82 -1.47
CA ASN A 104 -15.41 -3.66 -2.66
C ASN A 104 -16.01 -2.84 -3.79
N ILE A 105 -15.27 -2.74 -4.90
CA ILE A 105 -15.71 -2.05 -6.11
C ILE A 105 -15.94 -3.08 -7.19
N GLU A 106 -17.14 -3.09 -7.75
CA GLU A 106 -17.52 -3.96 -8.82
C GLU A 106 -17.08 -3.42 -10.19
N VAL A 107 -16.57 -4.31 -11.04
CA VAL A 107 -16.10 -4.00 -12.40
C VAL A 107 -17.05 -4.63 -13.42
N ARG A 108 -17.92 -3.81 -14.02
CA ARG A 108 -18.91 -4.23 -15.03
C ARG A 108 -18.78 -3.48 -16.35
N ASP A 109 -18.81 -2.14 -16.32
CA ASP A 109 -18.99 -1.31 -17.53
C ASP A 109 -17.67 -0.76 -18.13
N SER A 110 -16.59 -0.78 -17.36
CA SER A 110 -15.32 -0.18 -17.75
C SER A 110 -14.17 -0.89 -17.05
N GLU A 111 -13.05 -1.00 -17.76
CA GLU A 111 -11.78 -1.54 -17.24
C GLU A 111 -10.66 -0.51 -17.34
N LYS A 112 -11.00 0.73 -17.70
CA LYS A 112 -10.03 1.76 -18.06
C LYS A 112 -9.04 2.04 -16.94
N GLY A 113 -7.77 1.75 -17.19
CA GLY A 113 -6.66 1.96 -16.28
C GLY A 113 -6.41 0.81 -15.29
N ILE A 114 -7.20 -0.26 -15.32
CA ILE A 114 -7.04 -1.47 -14.49
C ILE A 114 -6.96 -2.75 -15.32
N GLU A 115 -6.81 -2.67 -16.64
CA GLU A 115 -6.87 -3.80 -17.57
C GLU A 115 -5.89 -4.91 -17.17
N ILE A 116 -4.63 -4.53 -16.89
CA ILE A 116 -3.58 -5.48 -16.50
C ILE A 116 -3.85 -6.05 -15.10
N LEU A 117 -4.39 -5.26 -14.17
CA LEU A 117 -4.79 -5.74 -12.85
C LEU A 117 -5.84 -6.85 -12.98
N LEU A 118 -6.83 -6.66 -13.85
CA LEU A 118 -7.87 -7.66 -14.12
C LEU A 118 -7.30 -8.90 -14.82
N GLU A 119 -6.45 -8.72 -15.84
CA GLU A 119 -5.78 -9.82 -16.55
C GLU A 119 -4.97 -10.71 -15.59
N LYS A 120 -4.26 -10.08 -14.64
CA LYS A 120 -3.47 -10.77 -13.61
C LYS A 120 -4.28 -11.18 -12.39
N LYS A 121 -5.60 -10.97 -12.38
CA LYS A 121 -6.47 -11.27 -11.22
C LYS A 121 -5.93 -10.69 -9.91
N GLY A 122 -5.41 -9.46 -9.96
CA GLY A 122 -4.81 -8.76 -8.84
C GLY A 122 -3.41 -9.26 -8.41
N MET A 123 -2.85 -10.29 -9.04
CA MET A 123 -1.50 -10.77 -8.71
C MET A 123 -0.46 -9.71 -9.08
N GLY A 124 0.45 -9.44 -8.15
CA GLY A 124 1.49 -8.42 -8.29
C GLY A 124 1.05 -7.01 -7.92
N TYR A 125 -0.25 -6.72 -7.90
CA TYR A 125 -0.78 -5.36 -7.65
C TYR A 125 -1.21 -5.11 -6.21
N LYS A 126 -1.04 -6.07 -5.31
CA LYS A 126 -1.43 -5.88 -3.91
C LYS A 126 -0.53 -4.84 -3.26
N GLY A 127 -1.14 -3.78 -2.72
CA GLY A 127 -0.41 -2.62 -2.20
C GLY A 127 -0.13 -1.55 -3.26
N ALA A 128 -0.59 -1.71 -4.50
CA ALA A 128 -0.50 -0.68 -5.52
C ALA A 128 -1.56 0.43 -5.28
N GLU A 129 -1.21 1.67 -5.53
CA GLU A 129 -2.12 2.82 -5.42
C GLU A 129 -2.90 3.05 -6.73
N LEU A 130 -4.21 3.24 -6.64
CA LEU A 130 -5.08 3.63 -7.75
C LEU A 130 -5.26 5.15 -7.78
N LEU A 131 -4.46 5.82 -8.61
CA LEU A 131 -4.47 7.29 -8.69
C LEU A 131 -5.71 7.82 -9.39
N SER A 132 -6.39 8.76 -8.72
CA SER A 132 -7.63 9.38 -9.22
C SER A 132 -8.72 8.35 -9.54
N LEU A 133 -8.86 7.34 -8.68
CA LEU A 133 -9.92 6.35 -8.78
C LEU A 133 -11.29 7.02 -8.83
N LYS A 134 -12.09 6.68 -9.84
CA LYS A 134 -13.49 7.09 -9.98
C LYS A 134 -14.39 5.87 -9.93
N PHE A 135 -15.48 6.01 -9.19
CA PHE A 135 -16.52 5.01 -9.05
C PHE A 135 -17.86 5.71 -8.84
N ASP A 136 -18.92 5.00 -9.19
CA ASP A 136 -20.29 5.42 -8.87
C ASP A 136 -20.78 4.70 -7.62
N ILE A 137 -21.73 5.34 -6.94
CA ILE A 137 -22.42 4.77 -5.78
C ILE A 137 -23.85 4.47 -6.23
N CYS A 138 -24.22 3.19 -6.21
CA CYS A 138 -25.57 2.72 -6.50
C CYS A 138 -26.21 2.27 -5.18
N GLN A 139 -27.20 3.02 -4.70
CA GLN A 139 -27.84 2.78 -3.40
C GLN A 139 -29.36 2.69 -3.58
N ASP A 140 -29.95 1.64 -3.03
CA ASP A 140 -31.40 1.43 -2.93
C ASP A 140 -31.78 0.93 -1.52
N GLU A 141 -33.03 0.50 -1.36
CA GLU A 141 -33.55 -0.01 -0.08
C GLU A 141 -32.92 -1.35 0.36
N GLN A 142 -32.38 -2.13 -0.56
CA GLN A 142 -31.87 -3.48 -0.32
C GLN A 142 -30.34 -3.54 -0.30
N LYS A 143 -29.65 -2.69 -1.05
CA LYS A 143 -28.20 -2.75 -1.21
C LYS A 143 -27.55 -1.40 -1.49
N THR A 144 -26.25 -1.38 -1.23
CA THR A 144 -25.35 -0.29 -1.61
C THR A 144 -24.12 -0.89 -2.26
N GLU A 145 -23.83 -0.46 -3.48
CA GLU A 145 -22.75 -0.98 -4.32
C GLU A 145 -21.88 0.17 -4.85
N PHE A 146 -20.59 -0.12 -5.04
CA PHE A 146 -19.63 0.78 -5.67
C PHE A 146 -19.26 0.22 -7.03
N VAL A 147 -19.43 0.99 -8.10
CA VAL A 147 -19.19 0.53 -9.48
C VAL A 147 -18.00 1.29 -10.07
N PHE A 148 -16.98 0.56 -10.49
CA PHE A 148 -15.76 1.11 -11.06
C PHE A 148 -16.05 1.87 -12.35
N ARG A 149 -15.41 3.03 -12.52
CA ARG A 149 -15.48 3.83 -13.76
C ARG A 149 -14.15 3.94 -14.46
N GLU A 150 -13.14 4.47 -13.79
CA GLU A 150 -11.79 4.55 -14.33
C GLU A 150 -10.79 4.84 -13.21
N THR A 151 -9.53 4.52 -13.48
CA THR A 151 -8.39 5.11 -12.76
C THR A 151 -7.44 5.73 -13.78
N ARG A 152 -6.69 6.75 -13.37
CA ARG A 152 -5.71 7.37 -14.27
C ARG A 152 -4.48 6.49 -14.44
N LYS A 153 -4.02 5.91 -13.33
CA LYS A 153 -2.76 5.18 -13.25
C LYS A 153 -2.75 4.28 -12.02
N ILE A 154 -2.02 3.18 -12.13
CA ILE A 154 -1.62 2.33 -11.00
C ILE A 154 -0.16 2.65 -10.65
N LEU A 155 0.12 2.92 -9.38
CA LEU A 155 1.48 3.00 -8.84
C LEU A 155 1.78 1.71 -8.07
N ASP A 156 2.73 0.94 -8.53
CA ASP A 156 3.21 -0.33 -7.96
C ASP A 156 4.74 -0.27 -7.83
#